data_AF-A0A3M7NPD0-F1
#
_entry.id   AF-A0A3M7NPD0-F1
#
_cell.length_a   1.000
_cell.length_b   1.000
_cell.length_c   1.000
_cell.angle_alpha   90.00
_cell.angle_beta   90.00
_cell.angle_gamma   90.00
#
_symmetry.space_group_name_H-M   'P 1'
#
loop_
_entity.id
_entity.type
_entity.pdbx_description
1 polymer ?
#
loop_
_entity_poly.entity_id
_entity_poly.type
_entity_poly.pdbx_seq_one_letter_code
_entity_poly.pdbx_strand_id
1 'polypeptide(L)'
;MAKDNPKTSSKRTTKKSRSAIADVVAREYTIHLHKRVYGVSFKKRAPRAIKEIRKFAVQAMGTNDVRLDPQLNKRVWESGIKGVPHRLRVRISRKRNDEEGAKEKLYSYVQAVNVKDREAKGLQTVVVEDS
;
A
#
# COMPACT_ATOMS: atom_id res chain seq x y z
N MET A 1 49.02 23.40 -33.72
CA MET A 1 48.67 23.99 -32.41
C MET A 1 47.30 23.45 -32.00
N ALA A 2 47.28 22.61 -30.96
CA ALA A 2 46.10 21.96 -30.43
C ALA A 2 45.17 22.97 -29.71
N LYS A 3 43.86 22.78 -29.81
CA LYS A 3 42.88 23.40 -28.91
C LYS A 3 42.07 22.28 -28.27
N ASP A 4 42.50 21.86 -27.09
CA ASP A 4 41.75 20.99 -26.19
C ASP A 4 40.46 21.68 -25.75
N ASN A 5 39.32 21.05 -25.99
CA ASN A 5 38.03 21.49 -25.48
C ASN A 5 37.75 20.77 -24.15
N PRO A 6 37.66 21.48 -23.00
CA PRO A 6 37.45 20.81 -21.73
C PRO A 6 36.02 20.28 -21.64
N LYS A 7 35.87 18.95 -21.57
CA LYS A 7 34.60 18.28 -21.28
C LYS A 7 34.15 18.66 -19.87
N THR A 8 33.14 19.53 -19.75
CA THR A 8 32.47 19.82 -18.48
C THR A 8 31.83 18.56 -17.92
N SER A 9 32.42 18.02 -16.86
CA SER A 9 31.89 16.88 -16.11
C SER A 9 30.69 17.33 -15.27
N SER A 10 29.49 16.88 -15.66
CA SER A 10 28.30 16.99 -14.83
C SER A 10 28.53 16.22 -13.51
N LYS A 11 28.79 16.94 -12.42
CA LYS A 11 28.83 16.37 -11.06
C LYS A 11 27.50 15.67 -10.77
N ARG A 12 27.50 14.34 -10.75
CA ARG A 12 26.37 13.54 -10.24
C ARG A 12 26.26 13.84 -8.74
N THR A 13 25.25 14.61 -8.35
CA THR A 13 24.87 14.77 -6.95
C THR A 13 24.49 13.40 -6.40
N THR A 14 25.33 12.84 -5.53
CA THR A 14 25.01 11.64 -4.76
C THR A 14 23.80 11.95 -3.89
N LYS A 15 22.61 11.44 -4.28
CA LYS A 15 21.41 11.55 -3.45
C LYS A 15 21.71 10.88 -2.11
N LYS A 16 21.78 11.66 -1.03
CA LYS A 16 21.83 11.14 0.35
C LYS A 16 20.72 10.09 0.51
N SER A 17 21.09 8.89 0.92
CA SER A 17 20.14 7.82 1.23
C SER A 17 19.23 8.28 2.37
N ARG A 18 17.91 8.34 2.12
CA ARG A 18 16.93 8.60 3.18
C ARG A 18 17.04 7.49 4.24
N SER A 19 16.91 7.86 5.51
CA SER A 19 16.96 6.90 6.62
C SER A 19 15.65 6.09 6.67
N ALA A 20 15.74 4.82 7.05
CA ALA A 20 14.56 3.95 7.16
C ALA A 20 13.51 4.48 8.17
N ILE A 21 13.95 5.28 9.16
CA ILE A 21 13.07 5.95 10.12
C ILE A 21 12.21 7.01 9.43
N ALA A 22 12.79 7.81 8.53
CA ALA A 22 12.04 8.78 7.75
C ALA A 22 11.05 8.13 6.76
N ASP A 23 11.23 6.84 6.50
CA ASP A 23 10.35 6.06 5.65
C ASP A 23 9.19 5.41 6.41
N VAL A 24 9.19 5.34 7.74
CA VAL A 24 8.03 4.85 8.49
C VAL A 24 6.87 5.83 8.32
N VAL A 25 5.72 5.35 7.86
CA VAL A 25 4.55 6.20 7.61
C VAL A 25 3.27 5.38 7.67
N ALA A 26 2.22 5.95 8.25
CA ALA A 26 0.87 5.42 8.17
C ALA A 26 -0.02 6.34 7.34
N ARG A 27 -0.81 5.74 6.45
CA ARG A 27 -1.74 6.46 5.58
C ARG A 27 -3.06 5.73 5.49
N GLU A 28 -4.14 6.48 5.48
CA GLU A 28 -5.45 5.95 5.19
C GLU A 28 -5.84 6.21 3.74
N TYR A 29 -6.29 5.15 3.07
CA TYR A 29 -6.69 5.15 1.68
C TYR A 29 -8.10 4.61 1.52
N THR A 30 -8.81 5.10 0.51
CA THR A 30 -10.04 4.47 0.05
C THR A 30 -9.75 3.65 -1.21
N ILE A 31 -9.89 2.33 -1.13
CA ILE A 31 -9.72 1.43 -2.28
C ILE A 31 -11.08 1.22 -2.95
N HIS A 32 -11.18 1.57 -4.24
CA HIS A 32 -12.36 1.26 -5.05
C HIS A 32 -12.31 -0.20 -5.55
N LEU A 33 -12.77 -1.13 -4.70
CA LEU A 33 -12.75 -2.57 -4.99
C LEU A 33 -13.68 -2.96 -6.14
N HIS A 34 -14.85 -2.33 -6.28
CA HIS A 34 -15.79 -2.66 -7.36
C HIS A 34 -15.17 -2.51 -8.76
N LYS A 35 -14.32 -1.50 -8.99
CA LYS A 35 -13.58 -1.36 -10.26
C LYS A 35 -12.54 -2.46 -10.46
N ARG A 36 -11.93 -2.94 -9.38
CA ARG A 36 -10.85 -3.95 -9.39
C ARG A 36 -11.35 -5.39 -9.54
N VAL A 37 -12.60 -5.65 -9.14
CA VAL A 37 -13.24 -6.97 -9.27
C VAL A 37 -14.32 -7.01 -10.37
N TYR A 38 -14.41 -5.94 -11.18
CA TYR A 38 -15.33 -5.90 -12.31
C TYR A 38 -14.99 -7.00 -13.34
N GLY A 39 -16.01 -7.68 -13.87
CA GLY A 39 -15.84 -8.78 -14.82
C GLY A 39 -15.32 -10.10 -14.22
N VAL A 40 -15.06 -10.17 -12.91
CA VAL A 40 -14.58 -11.39 -12.25
C VAL A 40 -15.76 -12.31 -11.90
N SER A 41 -15.63 -13.61 -12.16
CA SER A 41 -16.63 -14.62 -11.77
C SER A 41 -16.94 -14.53 -10.27
N PHE A 42 -18.22 -14.69 -9.90
CA PHE A 42 -18.67 -14.51 -8.50
C PHE A 42 -17.90 -15.35 -7.48
N LYS A 43 -17.58 -16.61 -7.82
CA LYS A 43 -16.79 -17.53 -6.97
C LYS A 43 -15.34 -17.08 -6.75
N LYS A 44 -14.86 -16.04 -7.44
CA LYS A 44 -13.48 -15.55 -7.35
C LYS A 44 -13.39 -14.09 -6.88
N ARG A 45 -14.52 -13.43 -6.59
CA ARG A 45 -14.54 -11.97 -6.28
C ARG A 45 -13.81 -11.63 -4.98
N ALA A 46 -14.19 -12.22 -3.84
CA ALA A 46 -13.51 -11.94 -2.57
C ALA A 46 -12.02 -12.37 -2.58
N PRO A 47 -11.64 -13.57 -3.07
CA PRO A 47 -10.23 -13.92 -3.24
C PRO A 47 -9.46 -12.93 -4.14
N ARG A 48 -10.08 -12.44 -5.22
CA ARG A 48 -9.47 -11.43 -6.07
C ARG A 48 -9.33 -10.08 -5.36
N ALA A 49 -10.33 -9.67 -4.59
CA ALA A 49 -10.31 -8.44 -3.82
C ALA A 49 -9.13 -8.39 -2.84
N ILE A 50 -8.88 -9.48 -2.11
CA ILE A 50 -7.73 -9.60 -1.19
C ILE A 50 -6.39 -9.44 -1.94
N LYS A 51 -6.24 -10.11 -3.10
CA LYS A 51 -5.04 -9.97 -3.94
C LYS A 51 -4.86 -8.54 -4.45
N GLU A 52 -5.95 -7.88 -4.81
CA GLU A 52 -5.95 -6.49 -5.28
C GLU A 52 -5.62 -5.49 -4.16
N ILE A 53 -6.06 -5.73 -2.93
CA ILE A 53 -5.68 -4.94 -1.75
C ILE A 53 -4.18 -5.07 -1.49
N ARG A 54 -3.65 -6.30 -1.52
CA ARG A 54 -2.21 -6.54 -1.40
C ARG A 54 -1.43 -5.82 -2.49
N LYS A 55 -1.84 -5.93 -3.75
CA LYS A 55 -1.20 -5.24 -4.88
C LYS A 55 -1.22 -3.72 -4.70
N PHE A 56 -2.34 -3.17 -4.22
CA PHE A 56 -2.44 -1.74 -3.92
C PHE A 56 -1.46 -1.31 -2.83
N ALA A 57 -1.32 -2.08 -1.75
CA ALA A 57 -0.38 -1.78 -0.67
C ALA A 57 1.09 -1.80 -1.14
N VAL A 58 1.47 -2.79 -1.96
CA VAL A 58 2.80 -2.84 -2.59
C VAL A 58 3.06 -1.57 -3.41
N GLN A 59 2.10 -1.16 -4.25
CA GLN A 59 2.24 0.03 -5.09
C GLN A 59 2.28 1.34 -4.28
N ALA A 60 1.46 1.44 -3.23
CA ALA A 60 1.32 2.66 -2.45
C ALA A 60 2.49 2.90 -1.48
N MET A 61 3.03 1.84 -0.88
CA MET A 61 4.07 1.94 0.16
C MET A 61 5.46 1.51 -0.33
N GLY A 62 5.56 0.85 -1.48
CA GLY A 62 6.83 0.40 -2.08
C GLY A 62 7.49 -0.76 -1.34
N THR A 63 6.73 -1.56 -0.59
CA THR A 63 7.27 -2.73 0.14
C THR A 63 6.76 -4.03 -0.47
N ASN A 64 7.65 -5.03 -0.57
CA ASN A 64 7.28 -6.36 -1.05
C ASN A 64 6.58 -7.20 0.04
N ASP A 65 7.01 -7.07 1.30
CA ASP A 65 6.33 -7.69 2.43
C ASP A 65 5.06 -6.90 2.80
N VAL A 66 3.91 -7.56 2.65
CA VAL A 66 2.60 -7.01 2.98
C VAL A 66 1.85 -7.99 3.86
N ARG A 67 1.54 -7.55 5.07
CA ARG A 67 0.84 -8.31 6.09
C ARG A 67 -0.59 -7.75 6.18
N LEU A 68 -1.59 -8.62 6.00
CA LEU A 68 -3.01 -8.23 6.04
C LEU A 68 -3.58 -8.59 7.41
N ASP A 69 -4.28 -7.65 8.03
CA ASP A 69 -4.97 -7.87 9.30
C ASP A 69 -6.13 -8.88 9.15
N PRO A 70 -6.34 -9.80 10.11
CA PRO A 70 -7.46 -10.73 10.05
C PRO A 70 -8.84 -10.06 9.99
N GLN A 71 -9.02 -8.88 10.62
CA GLN A 71 -10.26 -8.09 10.58
C GLN A 71 -10.50 -7.50 9.19
N LEU A 72 -9.45 -7.11 8.47
CA LEU A 72 -9.55 -6.71 7.07
C LEU A 72 -10.11 -7.87 6.23
N ASN A 73 -9.62 -9.09 6.47
CA ASN A 73 -10.14 -10.27 5.78
C ASN A 73 -11.61 -10.50 6.13
N LYS A 74 -11.99 -10.46 7.41
CA LYS A 74 -13.39 -10.59 7.83
C LYS A 74 -14.29 -9.56 7.14
N ARG A 75 -13.89 -8.30 7.08
CA ARG A 75 -14.66 -7.22 6.44
C ARG A 75 -14.84 -7.43 4.93
N VAL A 76 -13.83 -7.95 4.23
CA VAL A 76 -13.94 -8.25 2.78
C VAL A 76 -14.86 -9.45 2.52
N TRP A 77 -14.92 -10.40 3.45
CA TRP A 77 -15.70 -11.63 3.33
C TRP A 77 -17.07 -11.59 4.03
N GLU A 78 -17.41 -10.48 4.67
CA GLU A 78 -18.60 -10.35 5.54
C GLU A 78 -19.92 -10.66 4.82
N SER A 79 -20.08 -10.23 3.56
CA SER A 79 -21.27 -10.55 2.74
C SER A 79 -21.04 -11.76 1.80
N GLY A 80 -20.07 -12.62 2.13
CA GLY A 80 -19.73 -13.82 1.38
C GLY A 80 -18.91 -13.58 0.12
N ILE A 81 -18.64 -14.66 -0.63
CA ILE A 81 -17.64 -14.68 -1.72
C ILE A 81 -17.93 -13.69 -2.87
N LYS A 82 -19.20 -13.38 -3.12
CA LYS A 82 -19.64 -12.44 -4.18
C LYS A 82 -19.86 -11.02 -3.66
N GLY A 83 -20.11 -10.86 -2.35
CA GLY A 83 -20.52 -9.61 -1.71
C GLY A 83 -19.33 -8.75 -1.27
N VAL A 84 -18.41 -8.45 -2.19
CA VAL A 84 -17.27 -7.59 -1.88
C VAL A 84 -17.73 -6.13 -1.75
N PRO A 85 -17.34 -5.41 -0.67
CA PRO A 85 -17.57 -3.97 -0.52
C PRO A 85 -17.21 -3.18 -1.78
N HIS A 86 -18.01 -2.18 -2.15
CA HIS A 86 -17.71 -1.39 -3.34
C HIS A 86 -16.44 -0.54 -3.17
N ARG A 87 -16.29 0.01 -1.96
CA ARG A 87 -15.15 0.78 -1.49
C ARG A 87 -14.81 0.30 -0.09
N LEU A 88 -13.52 0.29 0.21
CA LEU A 88 -13.02 -0.08 1.53
C LEU A 88 -12.02 0.98 1.98
N ARG A 89 -12.25 1.56 3.15
CA ARG A 89 -11.27 2.43 3.82
C ARG A 89 -10.26 1.53 4.53
N VAL A 90 -9.00 1.69 4.20
CA VAL A 90 -7.90 0.92 4.78
C VAL A 90 -6.85 1.85 5.34
N ARG A 91 -6.26 1.46 6.46
CA ARG A 91 -5.04 2.07 6.99
C ARG A 91 -3.88 1.17 6.58
N ILE A 92 -2.86 1.77 5.99
CA ILE A 92 -1.63 1.08 5.63
C ILE A 92 -0.49 1.73 6.38
N SER A 93 0.14 0.98 7.28
CA SER A 93 1.28 1.42 8.07
C SER A 93 2.53 0.70 7.57
N ARG A 94 3.50 1.46 7.05
CA ARG A 94 4.83 0.95 6.70
C ARG A 94 5.69 1.00 7.95
N LYS A 95 6.03 -0.17 8.48
CA LYS A 95 6.75 -0.36 9.76
C LYS A 95 8.12 -0.97 9.51
N ARG A 96 9.03 -0.78 10.46
CA ARG A 96 10.32 -1.46 10.49
C ARG A 96 10.11 -2.93 10.83
N ASN A 97 10.84 -3.81 10.12
CA ASN A 97 10.92 -5.21 10.49
C ASN A 97 12.10 -5.41 11.46
N ASP A 98 11.81 -5.83 12.69
CA ASP A 98 12.79 -6.08 13.74
C ASP A 98 13.11 -7.58 13.89
N GLU A 99 12.51 -8.46 13.06
CA GLU A 99 12.83 -9.89 13.02
C GLU A 99 14.27 -10.12 12.54
N GLU A 100 15.05 -10.86 13.33
CA GLU A 100 16.43 -11.23 13.00
C GLU A 100 16.46 -12.12 11.74
N GLY A 101 17.21 -11.71 10.71
CA GLY A 101 17.27 -12.42 9.43
C GLY A 101 16.18 -12.05 8.41
N ALA A 102 15.38 -11.01 8.68
CA ALA A 102 14.39 -10.52 7.72
C ALA A 102 15.02 -10.12 6.37
N LYS A 103 14.45 -10.64 5.27
CA LYS A 103 14.88 -10.32 3.90
C LYS A 103 14.69 -8.85 3.54
N GLU A 104 13.65 -8.23 4.09
CA GLU A 104 13.27 -6.83 3.83
C GLU A 104 13.25 -6.06 5.15
N LYS A 105 13.82 -4.85 5.15
CA LYS A 105 13.92 -4.00 6.36
C LYS A 105 12.58 -3.36 6.78
N LEU A 106 11.63 -3.28 5.86
CA LEU A 106 10.33 -2.64 6.05
C LEU A 106 9.24 -3.58 5.56
N TYR A 107 8.11 -3.58 6.26
CA TYR A 107 6.89 -4.25 5.83
C TYR A 107 5.70 -3.30 5.89
N SER A 108 4.66 -3.57 5.11
CA SER A 108 3.38 -2.86 5.20
C SER A 108 2.35 -3.70 5.93
N TYR A 109 1.76 -3.14 6.99
CA TYR A 109 0.61 -3.71 7.67
C TYR A 109 -0.67 -3.03 7.18
N VAL A 110 -1.67 -3.81 6.76
CA VAL A 110 -2.93 -3.30 6.21
C VAL A 110 -4.10 -3.65 7.12
N GLN A 111 -4.82 -2.64 7.58
CA GLN A 111 -5.98 -2.76 8.45
C GLN A 111 -7.23 -2.17 7.79
N ALA A 112 -8.40 -2.73 8.10
CA ALA A 112 -9.66 -2.09 7.78
C ALA A 112 -9.93 -0.94 8.76
N VAL A 113 -10.40 0.19 8.25
CA VAL A 113 -10.93 1.28 9.09
C VAL A 113 -12.44 1.13 9.14
N ASN A 114 -13.02 1.30 10.33
CA ASN A 114 -14.46 1.21 10.55
C ASN A 114 -15.19 2.41 9.94
N VAL A 115 -15.35 2.40 8.62
CA VAL A 115 -16.12 3.37 7.84
C VAL A 115 -17.12 2.60 7.00
N LYS A 116 -18.39 3.05 6.97
CA LYS A 116 -19.39 2.42 6.12
C LYS A 116 -19.05 2.63 4.64
N ASP A 117 -19.34 1.64 3.80
CA ASP A 117 -18.99 1.65 2.37
C ASP A 117 -19.45 2.91 1.62
N ARG A 118 -20.61 3.47 2.01
CA ARG A 118 -21.18 4.70 1.42
C ARG A 118 -20.40 5.94 1.84
N GLU A 119 -19.95 6.00 3.08
CA GLU A 119 -19.19 7.11 3.67
C GLU A 119 -17.73 7.11 3.20
N ALA A 120 -17.22 5.98 2.74
CA ALA A 120 -15.86 5.89 2.19
C ALA A 120 -15.69 6.69 0.89
N LYS A 121 -16.77 7.01 0.16
CA LYS A 121 -16.72 7.79 -1.08
C LYS A 121 -16.40 9.26 -0.75
N GLY A 122 -15.36 9.81 -1.39
CA GLY A 122 -14.96 11.21 -1.22
C GLY A 122 -13.90 11.44 -0.14
N LEU A 123 -13.63 10.44 0.71
CA LEU A 123 -12.51 10.52 1.66
C LEU A 123 -11.17 10.49 0.91
N GLN A 124 -10.42 11.58 1.06
CA GLN A 124 -9.08 11.74 0.52
C GLN A 124 -8.07 10.82 1.23
N THR A 125 -6.90 10.66 0.64
CA THR A 125 -5.79 10.00 1.32
C THR A 125 -5.30 10.92 2.44
N VAL A 126 -5.16 10.38 3.65
CA VAL A 126 -4.72 11.14 4.82
C VAL A 126 -3.50 10.45 5.43
N VAL A 127 -2.49 11.22 5.83
CA VAL A 127 -1.38 10.72 6.64
C VAL A 127 -1.86 10.67 8.09
N VAL A 128 -1.67 9.53 8.74
CA VAL A 128 -2.10 9.30 10.13
C VAL A 128 -0.87 9.07 10.97
N GLU A 129 -0.87 9.60 12.19
CA GLU A 129 0.14 9.28 13.19
C GLU A 129 -0.21 7.93 13.81
N ASP A 130 0.73 6.97 13.77
CA ASP A 130 0.59 5.73 14.54
C ASP A 130 0.81 6.13 16.02
N SER A 131 -0.23 5.97 16.85
CA SER A 131 -0.16 6.13 18.31
C SER A 131 0.61 5.00 18.96
#